data_AF-A0A5B8NSM0-F1
#
_entry.id   AF-A0A5B8NSM0-F1
#
_cell.length_a   1.000
_cell.length_b   1.000
_cell.length_c   1.000
_cell.angle_alpha   90.00
_cell.angle_beta   90.00
_cell.angle_gamma   90.00
#
_symmetry.space_group_name_H-M   'P 1'
#
loop_
_entity.id
_entity.type
_entity.pdbx_description
1 polymer ?
#
loop_
_entity_poly.entity_id
_entity_poly.type
_entity_poly.pdbx_seq_one_letter_code
_entity_poly.pdbx_strand_id
1 'polypeptide(L)'
;MRSGDEAIILEIDEIPNQIPVDRDTQFGASERFSEGSVAPNNSWLALVTSGAAHSAGWLVKPHTQQLQPATFQYGGNITIGPWSEDSQYVVFVEKGPAGDRTLTVVDRKQLGETVEESAMPVRTPNHEAQPPTEQIYEAVGWRNGRLLFQVNGDRWFFDPDTEEVQQKS
;
A
#
# COMPACT_ATOMS: atom_id res chain seq x y z
N MET A 1 -2.85 -34.77 16.97
CA MET A 1 -2.06 -34.64 15.74
C MET A 1 -2.43 -33.30 15.12
N ARG A 2 -1.64 -32.25 15.34
CA ARG A 2 -1.66 -31.06 14.49
C ARG A 2 -0.52 -31.29 13.50
N SER A 3 -0.85 -31.62 12.25
CA SER A 3 0.14 -31.81 11.20
C SER A 3 0.22 -30.55 10.37
N GLY A 4 1.37 -29.90 10.48
CA GLY A 4 1.72 -28.66 9.79
C GLY A 4 2.67 -27.92 10.71
N ASP A 5 3.98 -28.00 10.43
CA ASP A 5 4.92 -27.03 10.97
C ASP A 5 4.51 -25.68 10.38
N GLU A 6 3.74 -24.91 11.15
CA GLU A 6 3.45 -23.52 10.84
C GLU A 6 4.76 -22.75 10.99
N ALA A 7 5.46 -22.52 9.87
CA ALA A 7 6.65 -21.69 9.85
C ALA A 7 6.23 -20.23 10.09
N ILE A 8 6.65 -19.67 11.21
CA ILE A 8 6.50 -18.23 11.50
C ILE A 8 7.37 -17.48 10.49
N ILE A 9 6.74 -16.61 9.69
CA ILE A 9 7.44 -15.79 8.70
C ILE A 9 8.03 -14.55 9.40
N LEU A 10 7.26 -13.94 10.29
CA LEU A 10 7.60 -12.67 10.91
C LEU A 10 6.82 -12.46 12.21
N GLU A 11 7.52 -12.00 13.24
CA GLU A 11 6.96 -11.52 14.51
C GLU A 11 6.87 -9.99 14.51
N ILE A 12 5.97 -9.42 15.33
CA ILE A 12 5.76 -7.96 15.35
C ILE A 12 7.00 -7.20 15.82
N ASP A 13 7.77 -7.80 16.73
CA ASP A 13 9.02 -7.22 17.26
C ASP A 13 10.16 -7.20 16.22
N GLU A 14 9.99 -7.91 15.10
CA GLU A 14 10.90 -7.87 13.95
C GLU A 14 10.56 -6.73 12.97
N ILE A 15 9.41 -6.06 13.13
CA ILE A 15 9.07 -4.86 12.36
C ILE A 15 9.77 -3.64 13.00
N PRO A 16 10.42 -2.78 12.20
CA PRO A 16 10.91 -1.50 12.69
C PRO A 16 9.81 -0.71 13.41
N ASN A 17 10.07 -0.30 14.65
CA ASN A 17 9.14 0.51 15.42
C ASN A 17 8.83 1.87 14.76
N GLN A 18 9.71 2.31 13.86
CA GLN A 18 9.58 3.54 13.09
C GLN A 18 9.58 3.22 11.59
N ILE A 19 8.75 3.94 10.84
CA ILE A 19 8.76 3.94 9.37
C ILE A 19 9.43 5.21 8.85
N PRO A 20 10.46 5.10 8.01
CA PRO A 20 11.02 6.24 7.30
C PRO A 20 10.07 6.68 6.18
N VAL A 21 9.54 7.90 6.30
CA VAL A 21 8.61 8.47 5.30
C VAL A 21 9.39 9.16 4.19
N ASP A 22 10.41 9.92 4.57
CA ASP A 22 11.38 10.56 3.69
C ASP A 22 12.79 10.46 4.31
N ARG A 23 13.79 11.15 3.73
CA ARG A 23 15.19 11.09 4.18
C ARG A 23 15.43 11.65 5.59
N ASP A 24 14.60 12.59 6.03
CA ASP A 24 14.78 13.34 7.28
C ASP A 24 13.68 13.03 8.32
N THR A 25 12.61 12.33 7.90
CA THR A 25 11.39 12.16 8.70
C THR A 25 11.04 10.68 8.92
N GLN A 26 10.83 10.31 10.20
CA GLN A 26 10.36 8.98 10.60
C GLN A 26 9.25 9.06 11.65
N PHE A 27 8.33 8.10 11.64
CA PHE A 27 7.21 8.05 12.57
C PHE A 27 7.00 6.66 13.16
N GLY A 28 6.51 6.59 14.40
CA GLY A 28 6.09 5.32 15.00
C GLY A 28 4.78 4.82 14.39
N ALA A 29 4.74 3.58 13.90
CA ALA A 29 3.56 3.01 13.23
C ALA A 29 3.40 1.48 13.36
N SER A 30 4.12 0.84 14.29
CA SER A 30 4.30 -0.63 14.31
C SER A 30 3.90 -1.32 15.61
N GLU A 31 2.79 -0.91 16.24
CA GLU A 31 2.37 -1.53 17.52
C GLU A 31 1.73 -2.92 17.35
N ARG A 32 1.06 -3.15 16.20
CA ARG A 32 0.44 -4.44 15.87
C ARG A 32 0.29 -4.64 14.38
N PHE A 33 0.25 -5.89 13.95
CA PHE A 33 -0.27 -6.25 12.62
C PHE A 33 -1.77 -6.01 12.56
N SER A 34 -2.23 -5.34 11.51
CA SER A 34 -3.65 -5.15 11.22
C SER A 34 -4.09 -5.88 9.96
N GLU A 35 -3.20 -6.11 9.01
CA GLU A 35 -3.52 -6.82 7.76
C GLU A 35 -2.27 -7.46 7.15
N GLY A 36 -2.45 -8.54 6.39
CA GLY A 36 -1.41 -9.16 5.59
C GLY A 36 -1.99 -9.79 4.32
N SER A 37 -1.24 -9.70 3.22
CA SER A 37 -1.67 -10.20 1.91
C SER A 37 -0.48 -10.72 1.11
N VAL A 38 -0.54 -11.99 0.71
CA VAL A 38 0.52 -12.66 -0.04
C VAL A 38 0.37 -12.35 -1.53
N ALA A 39 1.47 -12.02 -2.19
CA ALA A 39 1.48 -11.82 -3.63
C ALA A 39 1.14 -13.13 -4.37
N PRO A 40 0.50 -13.10 -5.55
CA PRO A 40 0.06 -14.32 -6.27
C PRO A 40 1.13 -15.39 -6.49
N ASN A 41 2.39 -14.99 -6.66
CA ASN A 41 3.52 -15.91 -6.83
C ASN A 41 4.19 -16.35 -5.50
N ASN A 42 3.62 -15.98 -4.35
CA ASN A 42 4.12 -16.25 -2.99
C ASN A 42 5.52 -15.72 -2.67
N SER A 43 6.10 -14.86 -3.51
CA SER A 43 7.47 -14.36 -3.31
C SER A 43 7.55 -13.11 -2.42
N TRP A 44 6.42 -12.46 -2.16
CA TRP A 44 6.30 -11.26 -1.35
C TRP A 44 5.04 -11.29 -0.49
N LEU A 45 5.12 -10.59 0.63
CA LEU A 45 4.03 -10.36 1.56
C LEU A 45 3.89 -8.84 1.74
N ALA A 46 2.69 -8.31 1.53
CA ALA A 46 2.34 -6.98 1.97
C ALA A 46 1.79 -7.08 3.39
N LEU A 47 2.23 -6.19 4.26
CA LEU A 47 1.76 -6.10 5.64
C LEU A 47 1.31 -4.67 5.93
N VAL A 48 0.32 -4.56 6.81
CA VAL A 48 -0.04 -3.29 7.43
C VAL A 48 0.16 -3.42 8.92
N THR A 49 0.85 -2.44 9.48
CA THR A 49 0.90 -2.22 10.92
C THR A 49 0.10 -0.97 11.28
N SER A 50 -0.45 -0.99 12.49
CA SER A 50 -1.18 0.15 13.05
C SER A 50 -0.64 0.46 14.43
N GLY A 51 -0.42 1.73 14.72
CA GLY A 51 -0.16 2.26 16.06
C GLY A 51 -1.29 3.17 16.54
N ALA A 52 -1.06 3.87 17.65
CA ALA A 52 -2.06 4.77 18.23
C ALA A 52 -2.41 5.97 17.33
N ALA A 53 -1.44 6.49 16.58
CA ALA A 53 -1.59 7.70 15.77
C ALA A 53 -1.44 7.47 14.26
N HIS A 54 -0.72 6.42 13.85
CA HIS A 54 -0.36 6.21 12.45
C HIS A 54 -0.53 4.75 12.04
N SER A 55 -0.70 4.54 10.74
CA SER A 55 -0.59 3.23 10.10
C SER A 55 0.54 3.24 9.09
N ALA A 56 1.15 2.08 8.88
CA ALA A 56 2.24 1.88 7.94
C ALA A 56 2.00 0.61 7.12
N GLY A 57 2.35 0.67 5.84
CA GLY A 57 2.41 -0.48 4.96
C GLY A 57 3.85 -0.86 4.69
N TRP A 58 4.08 -2.17 4.57
CA TRP A 58 5.38 -2.76 4.36
C TRP A 58 5.31 -3.81 3.26
N LEU A 59 6.40 -3.96 2.51
CA LEU A 59 6.67 -5.16 1.72
C LEU A 59 7.74 -6.01 2.40
N VAL A 60 7.50 -7.31 2.42
CA VAL A 60 8.37 -8.30 3.05
C VAL A 60 8.73 -9.39 2.07
N LYS A 61 10.02 -9.71 1.95
CA LYS A 61 10.49 -10.97 1.36
C LYS A 61 10.47 -12.06 2.43
N PRO A 62 9.57 -13.07 2.36
CA PRO A 62 9.39 -14.03 3.45
C PRO A 62 10.66 -14.79 3.86
N HIS A 63 11.54 -15.10 2.90
CA HIS A 63 12.74 -15.92 3.18
C HIS A 63 13.93 -15.13 3.74
N THR A 64 14.00 -13.84 3.45
CA THR A 64 15.11 -12.99 3.92
C THR A 64 14.65 -12.03 5.02
N GLN A 65 13.35 -12.02 5.33
CA GLN A 65 12.69 -11.06 6.23
C GLN A 65 13.07 -9.61 5.93
N GLN A 66 13.41 -9.34 4.66
CA GLN A 66 13.77 -7.99 4.26
C GLN A 66 12.47 -7.20 4.18
N LEU A 67 12.41 -6.15 4.99
CA LEU A 67 11.28 -5.24 5.14
C LEU A 67 11.57 -3.92 4.42
N GLN A 68 10.60 -3.43 3.66
CA GLN A 68 10.68 -2.17 2.94
C GLN A 68 9.44 -1.33 3.24
N PRO A 69 9.62 -0.04 3.51
CA PRO A 69 8.50 0.88 3.67
C PRO A 69 7.74 1.00 2.35
N ALA A 70 6.41 0.97 2.41
CA ALA A 70 5.57 0.95 1.22
C ALA A 70 4.55 2.11 1.19
N THR A 71 3.96 2.45 2.34
CA THR A 71 2.99 3.54 2.48
C THR A 71 2.90 3.96 3.94
N PHE A 72 2.44 5.18 4.19
CA PHE A 72 2.27 5.73 5.53
C PHE A 72 1.04 6.64 5.58
N GLN A 73 0.29 6.54 6.67
CA GLN A 73 -0.92 7.33 6.88
C GLN A 73 -0.88 7.97 8.28
N TYR A 74 -0.90 9.31 8.29
CA TYR A 74 -1.02 10.09 9.52
C TYR A 74 -2.48 10.20 9.95
N GLY A 75 -2.83 9.56 11.06
CA GLY A 75 -4.23 9.44 11.50
C GLY A 75 -5.08 8.61 10.52
N GLY A 76 -6.04 7.86 11.03
CA GLY A 76 -6.83 6.96 10.18
C GLY A 76 -6.17 5.60 10.02
N ASN A 77 -6.34 4.95 8.87
CA ASN A 77 -5.93 3.56 8.69
C ASN A 77 -5.51 3.21 7.26
N ILE A 78 -4.69 2.18 7.13
CA ILE A 78 -4.31 1.59 5.84
C ILE A 78 -4.96 0.21 5.72
N THR A 79 -5.36 -0.16 4.52
CA THR A 79 -5.73 -1.54 4.16
C THR A 79 -5.04 -1.94 2.86
N ILE A 80 -4.92 -3.25 2.60
CA ILE A 80 -4.27 -3.74 1.38
C ILE A 80 -5.31 -3.95 0.28
N GLY A 81 -5.06 -3.36 -0.88
CA GLY A 81 -5.82 -3.57 -2.10
C GLY A 81 -5.30 -4.77 -2.93
N PRO A 82 -5.68 -4.84 -4.21
CA PRO A 82 -5.33 -5.97 -5.05
C PRO A 82 -3.84 -5.95 -5.45
N TRP A 83 -3.22 -7.14 -5.42
CA TRP A 83 -1.98 -7.40 -6.13
C TRP A 83 -2.21 -7.48 -7.64
N SER A 84 -1.24 -7.04 -8.44
CA SER A 84 -1.21 -7.31 -9.87
C SER A 84 -1.03 -8.80 -10.15
N GLU A 85 -1.52 -9.27 -11.29
CA GLU A 85 -1.51 -10.69 -11.66
C GLU A 85 -0.08 -11.25 -11.76
N ASP A 86 0.88 -10.45 -12.21
CA ASP A 86 2.30 -10.77 -12.28
C ASP A 86 3.05 -10.58 -10.95
N SER A 87 2.32 -10.24 -9.89
CA SER A 87 2.84 -9.97 -8.55
C SER A 87 3.85 -8.82 -8.48
N GLN A 88 3.95 -7.95 -9.49
CA GLN A 88 4.88 -6.82 -9.48
C GLN A 88 4.40 -5.66 -8.61
N TYR A 89 3.10 -5.37 -8.66
CA TYR A 89 2.51 -4.21 -8.01
C TYR A 89 1.54 -4.64 -6.92
N VAL A 90 1.47 -3.85 -5.86
CA VAL A 90 0.41 -3.94 -4.84
C VAL A 90 -0.22 -2.57 -4.65
N VAL A 91 -1.52 -2.55 -4.36
CA VAL A 91 -2.22 -1.34 -3.99
C VAL A 91 -2.34 -1.29 -2.48
N PHE A 92 -2.04 -0.14 -1.88
CA PHE A 92 -2.47 0.21 -0.54
C PHE A 92 -3.59 1.24 -0.61
N VAL A 93 -4.54 1.11 0.31
CA VAL A 93 -5.70 1.98 0.42
C VAL A 93 -5.57 2.74 1.73
N GLU A 94 -5.44 4.04 1.63
CA GLU A 94 -5.22 4.96 2.74
C GLU A 94 -6.53 5.67 3.05
N LYS A 95 -7.03 5.55 4.28
CA LYS A 95 -8.19 6.30 4.76
C LYS A 95 -7.73 7.33 5.77
N GLY A 96 -7.83 8.60 5.39
CA GLY A 96 -7.45 9.71 6.24
C GLY A 96 -8.52 10.06 7.29
N PRO A 97 -8.13 10.80 8.34
CA PRO A 97 -9.04 11.22 9.40
C PRO A 97 -10.05 12.29 8.93
N ALA A 98 -9.80 12.93 7.78
CA ALA A 98 -10.69 13.90 7.17
C ALA A 98 -11.81 13.26 6.32
N GLY A 99 -11.84 11.92 6.24
CA GLY A 99 -12.85 11.16 5.49
C GLY A 99 -12.47 10.87 4.04
N ASP A 100 -11.27 11.26 3.61
CA ASP A 100 -10.69 10.86 2.34
C ASP A 100 -10.36 9.36 2.32
N ARG A 101 -10.33 8.81 1.10
CA ARG A 101 -9.85 7.47 0.83
C ARG A 101 -9.04 7.47 -0.44
N THR A 102 -7.73 7.38 -0.34
CA THR A 102 -6.84 7.42 -1.49
C THR A 102 -6.14 6.08 -1.75
N LEU A 103 -5.48 5.96 -2.90
CA LEU A 103 -4.72 4.77 -3.27
C LEU A 103 -3.26 5.14 -3.49
N THR A 104 -2.40 4.21 -3.12
CA THR A 104 -0.96 4.21 -3.42
C THR A 104 -0.61 2.87 -4.06
N VAL A 105 0.10 2.90 -5.18
CA VAL A 105 0.66 1.71 -5.83
C VAL A 105 2.13 1.60 -5.45
N VAL A 106 2.62 0.38 -5.23
CA VAL A 106 4.02 0.12 -4.92
C VAL A 106 4.57 -0.93 -5.88
N ASP A 107 5.70 -0.63 -6.51
CA ASP A 107 6.45 -1.57 -7.37
C ASP A 107 7.51 -2.30 -6.54
N ARG A 108 7.38 -3.62 -6.41
CA ARG A 108 8.35 -4.43 -5.66
C ARG A 108 9.76 -4.42 -6.26
N LYS A 109 9.93 -4.01 -7.53
CA LYS A 109 11.22 -3.92 -8.21
C LYS A 109 11.90 -2.57 -8.01
N GLN A 110 11.16 -1.55 -7.58
CA GLN A 110 11.64 -0.17 -7.40
C GLN A 110 11.35 0.29 -5.97
N LEU A 111 11.77 -0.51 -4.99
CA LEU A 111 11.65 -0.17 -3.58
C LEU A 111 12.84 0.66 -3.13
N GLY A 112 12.58 1.76 -2.44
CA GLY A 112 13.58 2.58 -1.79
C GLY A 112 13.74 2.27 -0.30
N GLU A 113 14.49 3.14 0.38
CA GLU A 113 14.69 3.09 1.83
C GLU A 113 13.59 3.86 2.58
N THR A 114 12.75 4.63 1.87
CA THR A 114 11.67 5.45 2.42
C THR A 114 10.33 5.19 1.72
N VAL A 115 9.23 5.65 2.32
CA VAL A 115 7.90 5.65 1.66
C VAL A 115 7.91 6.50 0.41
N GLU A 116 8.48 7.71 0.46
CA GLU A 116 8.58 8.64 -0.68
C GLU A 116 9.24 7.99 -1.90
N GLU A 117 10.27 7.16 -1.69
CA GLU A 117 10.99 6.48 -2.76
C GLU A 117 10.24 5.26 -3.32
N SER A 118 9.26 4.73 -2.60
CA SER A 118 8.57 3.46 -2.94
C SER A 118 7.12 3.64 -3.40
N ALA A 119 6.49 4.73 -2.99
CA ALA A 119 5.08 4.99 -3.18
C ALA A 119 4.80 5.72 -4.51
N MET A 120 3.83 5.22 -5.27
CA MET A 120 3.25 5.91 -6.43
C MET A 120 1.80 6.29 -6.10
N PRO A 121 1.53 7.52 -5.64
CA PRO A 121 0.17 7.95 -5.32
C PRO A 121 -0.71 7.99 -6.57
N VAL A 122 -1.89 7.36 -6.50
CA VAL A 122 -2.85 7.41 -7.61
C VAL A 122 -3.72 8.64 -7.46
N ARG A 123 -3.62 9.58 -8.41
CA ARG A 123 -4.32 10.87 -8.34
C ARG A 123 -4.96 11.20 -9.69
N THR A 124 -6.27 11.47 -9.66
CA THR A 124 -6.99 11.98 -10.84
C THR A 124 -6.60 13.45 -11.08
N PRO A 125 -6.74 13.99 -12.30
CA PRO A 125 -6.36 15.38 -12.59
C PRO A 125 -7.02 16.45 -11.71
N ASN A 126 -8.21 16.17 -11.16
CA ASN A 126 -8.95 17.09 -10.31
C ASN A 126 -8.77 16.85 -8.81
N HIS A 127 -7.87 15.96 -8.39
CA HIS A 127 -7.68 15.57 -6.98
C HIS A 127 -7.53 16.79 -6.04
N GLU A 128 -6.59 17.68 -6.35
CA GLU A 128 -6.27 18.85 -5.53
C GLU A 128 -7.40 19.88 -5.46
N ALA A 129 -8.33 19.84 -6.42
CA ALA A 129 -9.48 20.75 -6.46
C ALA A 129 -10.67 20.23 -5.64
N GLN A 130 -10.63 18.97 -5.18
CA GLN A 130 -11.71 18.32 -4.45
C GLN A 130 -11.46 18.37 -2.94
N PRO A 131 -12.50 18.57 -2.12
CA PRO A 131 -12.38 18.39 -0.68
C PRO A 131 -12.12 16.91 -0.33
N PRO A 132 -11.47 16.60 0.82
CA PRO A 132 -11.15 15.24 1.24
C PRO A 132 -12.32 14.25 1.15
N THR A 133 -13.53 14.67 1.56
CA THR A 133 -14.74 13.84 1.54
C THR A 133 -15.21 13.44 0.14
N GLU A 134 -14.71 14.09 -0.90
CA GLU A 134 -14.96 13.76 -2.32
C GLU A 134 -13.79 13.00 -2.96
N GLN A 135 -12.66 12.88 -2.26
CA GLN A 135 -11.51 12.10 -2.69
C GLN A 135 -11.69 10.64 -2.28
N ILE A 136 -12.73 10.00 -2.81
CA ILE A 136 -13.07 8.60 -2.50
C ILE A 136 -12.65 7.70 -3.66
N TYR A 137 -11.45 7.16 -3.57
CA TYR A 137 -10.86 6.26 -4.54
C TYR A 137 -11.14 4.80 -4.15
N GLU A 138 -11.49 3.99 -5.14
CA GLU A 138 -11.74 2.57 -4.96
C GLU A 138 -10.95 1.73 -5.97
N ALA A 139 -10.05 0.90 -5.49
CA ALA A 139 -9.34 -0.06 -6.33
C ALA A 139 -10.30 -1.17 -6.78
N VAL A 140 -10.53 -1.30 -8.08
CA VAL A 140 -11.40 -2.34 -8.67
C VAL A 140 -10.61 -3.59 -9.01
N GLY A 141 -9.36 -3.44 -9.45
CA GLY A 141 -8.48 -4.55 -9.79
C GLY A 141 -7.55 -4.23 -10.95
N TRP A 142 -6.71 -5.18 -11.34
CA TRP A 142 -5.73 -5.02 -12.41
C TRP A 142 -6.25 -5.50 -13.76
N ARG A 143 -5.93 -4.80 -14.84
CA ARG A 143 -6.26 -5.16 -16.23
C ARG A 143 -5.10 -4.77 -17.14
N ASN A 144 -4.52 -5.74 -17.83
CA ASN A 144 -3.43 -5.52 -18.79
C ASN A 144 -2.27 -4.68 -18.18
N GLY A 145 -1.84 -5.02 -16.96
CA GLY A 145 -0.75 -4.30 -16.27
C GLY A 145 -1.15 -2.96 -15.64
N ARG A 146 -2.38 -2.48 -15.82
CA ARG A 146 -2.87 -1.21 -15.28
C ARG A 146 -3.86 -1.42 -14.15
N LEU A 147 -3.86 -0.51 -13.18
CA LEU A 147 -4.86 -0.50 -12.11
C LEU A 147 -6.14 0.15 -12.61
N LEU A 148 -7.24 -0.60 -12.64
CA LEU A 148 -8.59 -0.05 -12.77
C LEU A 148 -9.06 0.41 -11.38
N PHE A 149 -9.46 1.67 -11.29
CA PHE A 149 -10.02 2.23 -10.07
C PHE A 149 -11.23 3.13 -10.38
N GLN A 150 -11.96 3.52 -9.34
CA GLN A 150 -13.13 4.38 -9.43
C GLN A 150 -12.97 5.57 -8.49
N VAL A 151 -13.44 6.74 -8.93
CA VAL A 151 -13.57 7.96 -8.11
C VAL A 151 -14.93 8.58 -8.42
N ASN A 152 -15.77 8.77 -7.42
CA ASN A 152 -17.09 9.42 -7.56
C ASN A 152 -17.98 8.82 -8.68
N GLY A 153 -17.88 7.51 -8.94
CA GLY A 153 -18.65 6.83 -9.98
C GLY A 153 -17.91 6.66 -11.31
N ASP A 154 -16.92 7.51 -11.59
CA ASP A 154 -16.14 7.47 -12.81
C ASP A 154 -15.02 6.44 -12.71
N ARG A 155 -14.78 5.70 -13.80
CA ARG A 155 -13.73 4.69 -13.88
C ARG A 155 -12.48 5.24 -14.55
N TRP A 156 -11.33 4.83 -14.04
CA TRP A 156 -10.02 5.32 -14.44
C TRP A 156 -9.02 4.17 -14.51
N PHE A 157 -8.03 4.31 -15.37
CA PHE A 157 -6.84 3.48 -15.38
C PHE A 157 -5.66 4.28 -14.84
N PHE A 158 -4.85 3.66 -13.99
CA PHE A 158 -3.52 4.12 -13.60
C PHE A 158 -2.48 3.18 -14.23
N ASP A 159 -1.53 3.75 -14.95
CA ASP A 159 -0.40 3.03 -15.55
C ASP A 159 0.83 3.21 -14.64
N PRO A 160 1.31 2.16 -13.94
CA PRO A 160 2.43 2.30 -13.02
C PRO A 160 3.77 2.54 -13.71
N ASP A 161 3.90 2.26 -15.02
CA ASP A 161 5.16 2.46 -15.73
C ASP A 161 5.38 3.94 -16.11
N THR A 162 4.29 4.69 -16.26
CA THR A 162 4.31 6.13 -16.60
C THR A 162 3.72 7.03 -15.52
N GLU A 163 3.14 6.43 -14.49
CA GLU A 163 2.35 7.08 -13.43
C GLU A 163 1.16 7.91 -13.95
N GLU A 164 0.72 7.66 -15.19
CA GLU A 164 -0.38 8.39 -15.81
C GLU A 164 -1.75 7.84 -15.39
N VAL A 165 -2.71 8.75 -15.25
CA VAL A 165 -4.12 8.42 -15.01
C VAL A 165 -4.96 8.79 -16.24
N GLN A 166 -5.75 7.84 -16.74
CA GLN A 166 -6.59 8.00 -17.93
C GLN A 166 -8.03 7.61 -17.61
N GLN A 167 -9.00 8.45 -17.98
CA GLN A 167 -10.41 8.13 -17.77
C GLN A 167 -10.81 6.98 -18.70
N LYS A 168 -11.49 5.98 -18.14
CA LYS A 168 -12.04 4.87 -18.92
C LYS A 168 -13.31 5.34 -19.61
N SER A 169 -13.24 5.40 -20.94
CA SER A 169 -14.38 5.66 -21.82
C SER A 169 -15.43 4.55 -21.77
#